data_AF-A0AAV4PBN5-F1
#
_entry.id   AF-A0AAV4PBN5-F1
#
_cell.length_a   1.000
_cell.length_b   1.000
_cell.length_c   1.000
_cell.angle_alpha   90.00
_cell.angle_beta   90.00
_cell.angle_gamma   90.00
#
_symmetry.space_group_name_H-M   'P 1'
#
loop_
_entity.id
_entity.type
_entity.pdbx_description
1 polymer ?
#
loop_
_entity_poly.entity_id
_entity_poly.type
_entity_poly.pdbx_seq_one_letter_code
_entity_poly.pdbx_strand_id
1 'polypeptide(L)'
;MCPQYLKSVTEMRPQCLKSVTEMCPQYLKSVTEMCPQYLKSVTEMCPQYLKSVTEMCPQYLKSVTEMCPQYLKSVTEMCPQYLKSVTEMCPQYLKSVTEMCPQYLKSVTEMCTPI
;
A
#
# COMPACT_ATOMS: atom_id res chain seq x y z
N MET A 1 11.58 -30.68 25.44
CA MET A 1 12.18 -29.55 24.68
C MET A 1 11.82 -28.25 25.38
N CYS A 2 12.71 -27.25 25.31
CA CYS A 2 12.96 -26.28 26.38
C CYS A 2 11.88 -25.21 26.64
N PRO A 3 11.68 -24.78 27.91
CA PRO A 3 10.84 -23.63 28.29
C PRO A 3 11.21 -22.31 27.58
N GLN A 4 12.43 -22.18 27.06
CA GLN A 4 12.82 -21.06 26.19
C GLN A 4 12.03 -20.99 24.89
N TYR A 5 11.66 -22.15 24.30
CA TYR A 5 10.88 -22.18 23.06
C TYR A 5 9.44 -21.73 23.30
N LEU A 6 8.83 -22.20 24.40
CA LEU A 6 7.51 -21.77 24.84
C LEU A 6 7.48 -20.26 25.14
N LYS A 7 8.56 -19.73 25.74
CA LYS A 7 8.73 -18.29 25.99
C LYS A 7 8.79 -17.48 24.69
N SER A 8 9.63 -17.88 23.72
CA SER A 8 9.70 -17.22 22.40
C SER A 8 8.36 -17.22 21.67
N VAL A 9 7.62 -18.32 21.72
CA VAL A 9 6.28 -18.46 21.12
C VAL A 9 5.31 -17.49 21.79
N THR A 10 5.29 -17.43 23.12
CA THR A 10 4.42 -16.52 23.88
C THR A 10 4.75 -15.04 23.61
N GLU A 11 6.01 -14.70 23.39
CA GLU A 11 6.48 -13.34 23.06
C GLU A 11 6.20 -12.95 21.59
N MET A 12 6.14 -13.90 20.66
CA MET A 12 5.79 -13.62 19.25
C MET A 12 4.36 -13.14 19.07
N ARG A 13 3.40 -13.57 19.91
CA ARG A 13 1.98 -13.17 19.83
C ARG A 13 1.79 -11.65 19.91
N PRO A 14 2.21 -10.96 21.00
CA PRO A 14 2.05 -9.53 21.11
C PRO A 14 2.91 -8.77 20.10
N GLN A 15 4.09 -9.28 19.73
CA GLN A 15 4.95 -8.62 18.74
C GLN A 15 4.32 -8.60 17.34
N CYS A 16 3.75 -9.73 16.89
CA CYS A 16 3.13 -9.81 15.58
C CYS A 16 1.87 -8.92 15.49
N LEU A 17 1.01 -8.97 16.52
CA LEU A 17 -0.15 -8.08 16.60
C LEU A 17 0.25 -6.61 16.66
N LYS A 18 1.29 -6.26 17.44
CA LYS A 18 1.81 -4.91 17.54
C LYS A 18 2.36 -4.40 16.20
N SER A 19 3.20 -5.17 15.52
CA SER A 19 3.74 -4.78 14.20
C SER A 19 2.65 -4.50 13.18
N VAL A 20 1.59 -5.31 13.13
CA VAL A 20 0.51 -5.09 12.15
C VAL A 20 -0.39 -3.93 12.55
N THR A 21 -0.68 -3.77 13.86
CA THR A 21 -1.43 -2.62 14.38
C THR A 21 -0.70 -1.30 14.13
N GLU A 22 0.63 -1.31 14.12
CA GLU A 22 1.46 -0.14 13.82
C GLU A 22 1.64 0.10 12.31
N MET A 23 1.83 -0.95 11.50
CA MET A 23 2.08 -0.81 10.06
C MET A 23 0.84 -0.42 9.25
N CYS A 24 -0.34 -0.97 9.54
CA CYS A 24 -1.54 -0.70 8.72
C CYS A 24 -1.95 0.79 8.71
N PRO A 25 -2.03 1.49 9.86
CA PRO A 25 -2.31 2.92 9.88
C PRO A 25 -1.22 3.76 9.20
N GLN A 26 0.06 3.39 9.35
CA GLN A 26 1.16 4.07 8.69
C GLN A 26 1.09 3.93 7.17
N TYR A 27 0.82 2.73 6.67
CA TYR A 27 0.65 2.46 5.24
C TYR A 27 -0.53 3.23 4.66
N LEU A 28 -1.70 3.21 5.33
CA LEU A 28 -2.87 4.00 4.95
C LEU A 28 -2.55 5.49 4.88
N LYS A 29 -1.84 6.00 5.89
CA LYS A 29 -1.41 7.41 5.94
C LYS A 29 -0.50 7.75 4.76
N SER A 30 0.55 6.95 4.51
CA SER A 30 1.47 7.19 3.39
C SER A 30 0.74 7.18 2.04
N VAL A 31 -0.17 6.24 1.81
CA VAL A 31 -0.93 6.19 0.56
C VAL A 31 -1.88 7.39 0.43
N THR A 32 -2.54 7.78 1.51
CA THR A 32 -3.43 8.97 1.56
C THR A 32 -2.66 10.27 1.29
N GLU A 33 -1.41 10.36 1.71
CA GLU A 33 -0.54 11.52 1.46
C GLU A 33 0.04 11.54 0.04
N MET A 34 0.44 10.38 -0.50
CA MET A 34 1.07 10.30 -1.82
C MET A 34 0.10 10.52 -2.99
N CYS A 35 -1.13 10.02 -2.92
CA CYS A 35 -2.08 10.10 -4.03
C CYS A 35 -2.40 11.55 -4.46
N PRO A 36 -2.76 12.48 -3.54
CA PRO A 36 -3.00 13.88 -3.90
C PRO A 36 -1.75 14.57 -4.43
N GLN A 37 -0.57 14.26 -3.88
CA GLN A 37 0.70 14.83 -4.35
C GLN A 37 1.02 14.38 -5.78
N TYR A 38 0.82 13.10 -6.09
CA TYR A 38 1.01 12.56 -7.44
C TYR A 38 0.05 13.20 -8.45
N LEU A 39 -1.24 13.34 -8.10
CA LEU A 39 -2.24 14.02 -8.94
C LEU A 39 -1.84 15.48 -9.22
N LYS A 40 -1.37 16.19 -8.20
CA LYS A 40 -0.91 17.57 -8.32
C LYS A 40 0.28 17.66 -9.28
N SER A 41 1.32 16.84 -9.09
CA SER A 41 2.51 16.83 -9.96
C SER A 41 2.16 16.55 -11.42
N VAL A 42 1.28 15.59 -11.69
CA VAL A 42 0.84 15.27 -13.06
C VAL A 42 0.07 16.43 -13.69
N THR A 43 -0.81 17.07 -12.92
CA THR A 43 -1.59 18.25 -13.35
C THR A 43 -0.70 19.44 -13.67
N GLU A 44 0.38 19.65 -12.92
CA GLU A 44 1.34 20.74 -13.14
C GLU A 44 2.29 20.47 -14.32
N MET A 45 2.73 19.23 -14.52
CA MET A 45 3.67 18.88 -15.58
C MET A 45 3.03 18.84 -16.98
N CYS A 46 1.76 18.43 -17.11
CA CYS A 46 1.11 18.29 -18.42
C CYS A 46 1.10 19.58 -19.27
N PRO A 47 0.68 20.75 -18.73
CA PRO A 47 0.69 22.00 -19.48
C PRO A 47 2.11 22.46 -19.86
N GLN A 48 3.09 22.23 -18.98
CA GLN A 48 4.49 22.58 -19.24
C GLN A 48 5.07 21.74 -20.39
N TYR A 49 4.79 20.44 -20.38
CA TYR A 49 5.21 19.53 -21.45
C TYR A 49 4.58 19.90 -22.81
N LEU A 50 3.27 20.18 -22.82
CA LEU A 50 2.56 20.69 -24.00
C LEU A 50 3.19 21.95 -24.57
N LYS A 51 3.55 22.90 -23.70
CA LYS A 51 4.22 24.15 -24.09
C LYS A 51 5.60 23.89 -24.70
N SER A 52 6.47 23.13 -24.04
CA SER A 52 7.81 22.83 -24.55
C SER A 52 7.79 22.11 -25.90
N VAL A 53 6.86 21.17 -26.11
CA VAL A 53 6.74 20.47 -27.39
C VAL A 53 6.24 21.41 -28.49
N THR A 54 5.28 22.28 -28.17
CA THR A 54 4.76 23.29 -29.11
C THR A 54 5.86 24.25 -29.57
N GLU A 55 6.75 24.65 -28.67
CA GLU A 55 7.88 25.54 -28.98
C GLU A 55 8.98 24.84 -29.80
N MET A 56 9.24 23.55 -29.58
CA MET A 56 10.33 22.83 -30.25
C MET A 56 9.93 22.18 -31.59
N CYS A 57 8.70 21.70 -31.75
CA CYS A 57 8.29 21.00 -32.96
C CYS A 57 6.75 20.98 -33.17
N PRO A 58 6.23 21.78 -34.11
CA PRO A 58 4.81 21.77 -34.47
C PRO A 58 4.28 20.39 -34.93
N GLN A 59 5.15 19.51 -35.44
CA GLN A 59 4.77 18.19 -35.94
C GLN A 59 4.41 17.20 -34.82
N TYR A 60 4.96 17.35 -33.61
CA TYR A 60 4.60 16.52 -32.45
C TYR A 60 3.39 17.04 -31.67
N LEU A 61 2.91 18.24 -32.04
CA LEU A 61 1.84 18.93 -31.34
C LEU A 61 0.57 18.09 -31.32
N LYS A 62 0.21 17.44 -32.42
CA LYS A 62 -0.97 16.57 -32.49
C LYS A 62 -0.90 15.40 -31.49
N SER A 63 0.21 14.65 -31.49
CA SER A 63 0.38 13.50 -30.57
C SER A 63 0.39 13.92 -29.10
N VAL A 64 0.99 15.06 -28.76
CA VAL A 64 1.04 15.53 -27.37
C VAL A 64 -0.31 16.10 -26.91
N THR A 65 -1.03 16.78 -27.80
CA THR A 65 -2.39 17.26 -27.51
C THR A 65 -3.38 16.11 -27.29
N GLU A 66 -3.14 14.96 -27.92
CA GLU A 66 -3.94 13.74 -27.70
C GLU A 66 -3.52 12.98 -26.43
N MET A 67 -2.22 12.86 -26.14
CA MET A 67 -1.71 12.07 -25.00
C MET A 67 -1.91 12.75 -23.65
N CYS A 68 -1.69 14.06 -23.52
CA CYS A 68 -1.76 14.75 -22.23
C CYS A 68 -3.13 14.62 -21.54
N PRO A 69 -4.27 14.86 -22.22
CA PRO A 69 -5.59 14.69 -21.61
C PRO A 69 -5.87 13.23 -21.22
N GLN A 70 -5.44 12.27 -22.04
CA GLN A 70 -5.60 10.84 -21.74
C GLN A 70 -4.81 10.44 -20.50
N TYR A 71 -3.56 10.90 -20.39
CA TYR A 71 -2.73 10.64 -19.22
C TYR A 71 -3.31 11.25 -17.94
N LEU A 72 -3.77 12.51 -17.99
CA LEU A 72 -4.46 13.16 -16.88
C LEU A 72 -5.71 12.40 -16.45
N LYS A 73 -6.52 11.95 -17.42
CA LYS A 73 -7.70 11.14 -17.16
C LYS A 73 -7.34 9.82 -16.46
N SER A 74 -6.38 9.07 -16.99
CA SER A 74 -5.95 7.80 -16.39
C SER A 74 -5.43 7.98 -14.96
N VAL A 75 -4.63 9.01 -14.69
CA VAL A 75 -4.12 9.27 -13.33
C VAL A 75 -5.25 9.67 -12.37
N THR A 76 -6.20 10.48 -12.84
CA THR A 76 -7.39 10.89 -12.08
C THR A 76 -8.29 9.71 -11.74
N GLU A 77 -8.39 8.71 -12.63
CA GLU A 77 -9.16 7.49 -12.41
C GLU A 77 -8.44 6.48 -11.50
N MET A 78 -7.12 6.32 -11.65
CA MET A 78 -6.34 5.34 -10.89
C MET A 78 -6.16 5.72 -9.41
N CYS A 79 -5.96 7.00 -9.09
CA CYS A 79 -5.67 7.41 -7.70
C CYS A 79 -6.79 7.04 -6.71
N PRO A 80 -8.08 7.36 -6.97
CA PRO A 80 -9.17 6.95 -6.09
C PRO A 80 -9.33 5.43 -5.98
N GLN A 81 -9.11 4.70 -7.07
CA GLN A 81 -9.18 3.23 -7.07
C GLN A 81 -8.07 2.62 -6.21
N TYR A 82 -6.85 3.14 -6.31
CA TYR A 82 -5.72 2.69 -5.49
C TYR A 82 -5.98 2.96 -3.99
N LEU A 83 -6.46 4.15 -3.64
CA LEU A 83 -6.85 4.52 -2.28
C LEU A 83 -7.93 3.57 -1.73
N LYS A 84 -8.94 3.27 -2.53
CA LYS A 84 -10.01 2.33 -2.18
C LYS A 84 -9.46 0.93 -1.90
N SER A 85 -8.65 0.38 -2.81
CA SER A 85 -8.04 -0.94 -2.65
C SER A 85 -7.20 -1.04 -1.38
N VAL A 86 -6.40 -0.03 -1.07
CA VAL A 86 -5.58 0.00 0.15
C VAL A 86 -6.45 0.07 1.42
N THR A 87 -7.52 0.87 1.38
CA THR A 87 -8.49 1.00 2.48
C THR A 87 -9.24 -0.32 2.73
N GLU A 88 -9.55 -1.07 1.68
CA GLU A 88 -10.23 -2.37 1.79
C GLU A 88 -9.29 -3.50 2.25
N MET A 89 -8.03 -3.51 1.80
CA MET A 89 -7.07 -4.56 2.15
C MET A 89 -6.54 -4.46 3.59
N CYS A 90 -6.36 -3.25 4.13
CA CYS A 90 -5.76 -3.09 5.46
C CYS A 90 -6.54 -3.80 6.59
N PRO A 91 -7.87 -3.62 6.73
CA PRO A 91 -8.66 -4.33 7.74
C PRO A 91 -8.66 -5.86 7.53
N GLN A 92 -8.67 -6.33 6.29
CA GLN A 92 -8.63 -7.75 5.98
C GLN A 92 -7.28 -8.37 6.39
N TYR A 93 -6.18 -7.68 6.10
CA TYR A 93 -4.84 -8.10 6.53
C TYR A 93 -4.72 -8.15 8.06
N LEU A 94 -5.21 -7.12 8.76
CA LEU A 94 -5.29 -7.08 10.23
C LEU A 94 -6.07 -8.27 10.79
N LYS A 95 -7.24 -8.56 10.21
CA LYS A 95 -8.09 -9.69 10.61
C LYS A 95 -7.36 -11.03 10.42
N SER A 96 -6.79 -11.27 9.24
CA SER A 96 -6.06 -12.50 8.93
C SER A 96 -4.90 -12.75 9.90
N VAL A 97 -4.11 -11.72 10.21
CA VAL A 97 -3.00 -11.87 11.17
C VAL A 97 -3.51 -12.13 12.59
N THR A 98 -4.59 -11.46 12.99
CA THR A 98 -5.23 -11.66 14.30
C THR A 98 -5.77 -13.08 14.46
N GLU A 99 -6.28 -13.68 13.39
CA GLU A 99 -6.80 -15.05 13.38
C GLU A 99 -5.68 -16.12 13.31
N MET A 100 -4.65 -15.88 12.50
CA MET A 100 -3.54 -16.84 12.32
C MET A 100 -2.61 -16.90 13.53
N CYS A 101 -2.36 -15.77 14.22
CA CYS A 101 -1.43 -15.74 15.36
C CYS A 101 -1.82 -16.74 16.46
N PRO A 102 -3.04 -16.73 17.02
CA PRO A 102 -3.44 -17.71 18.04
C PRO A 102 -3.36 -19.15 17.57
N GLN A 103 -3.72 -19.45 16.32
CA GLN A 103 -3.69 -20.80 15.76
C GLN A 103 -2.26 -21.33 15.62
N TYR A 104 -1.36 -20.53 15.05
CA TYR A 104 0.06 -20.90 14.92
C TYR A 104 0.69 -21.19 16.29
N LEU A 105 0.39 -20.36 17.29
CA LEU A 105 0.92 -20.53 18.65
C LEU A 105 0.35 -21.77 19.34
N LYS A 106 -0.94 -22.08 19.10
CA LYS A 106 -1.57 -23.30 19.60
C LYS A 106 -0.90 -24.55 19.02
N SER A 107 -0.73 -24.61 17.70
CA SER A 107 -0.06 -25.73 17.03
C SER A 107 1.39 -25.90 17.49
N VAL A 108 2.13 -24.81 17.69
CA VAL A 108 3.50 -24.89 18.21
C VAL A 108 3.53 -25.35 19.68
N THR A 109 2.58 -24.90 20.51
CA THR A 109 2.48 -25.32 21.91
C THR A 109 2.16 -26.81 22.01
N GLU A 110 1.23 -27.31 21.19
CA GLU A 110 0.86 -28.74 21.13
C GLU A 110 2.03 -29.64 20.68
N MET A 111 2.87 -29.17 19.75
CA MET A 111 4.11 -29.87 19.38
C MET A 111 5.19 -29.84 20.47
N CYS A 112 5.13 -28.89 21.40
CA CYS A 112 6.15 -28.69 22.44
C CYS A 112 5.79 -29.31 23.79
N THR A 113 4.52 -29.60 24.05
CA THR A 113 4.08 -30.44 25.17
C THR A 113 4.36 -31.91 24.84
N PRO A 114 5.29 -32.59 25.55
CA PRO A 114 5.34 -34.04 25.47
C PRO A 114 4.06 -34.62 26.10
N ILE A 115 3.56 -35.72 25.54
CA ILE A 115 2.62 -36.61 26.24
C ILE A 115 3.19 -36.97 27.61
#